data_AF-A0A1B7WDE6-F1
#
_entry.id   AF-A0A1B7WDE6-F1
#
_cell.length_a   1.000
_cell.length_b   1.000
_cell.length_c   1.000
_cell.angle_alpha   90.00
_cell.angle_beta   90.00
_cell.angle_gamma   90.00
#
_symmetry.space_group_name_H-M   'P 1'
#
loop_
_entity.id
_entity.type
_entity.pdbx_description
1 polymer ?
#
loop_
_entity_poly.entity_id
_entity_poly.type
_entity_poly.pdbx_seq_one_letter_code
_entity_poly.pdbx_strand_id
1 'polypeptide(L)' 'MTTTLQQRESANVWNRFCEWITSTDNRLYIGWFGVLMIPTLLAAITCFVIAFIAAPPVDI' A
#
# COMPACT_ATOMS: atom_id res chain seq x y z
N MET A 1 -2.61 -42.18 -16.98
CA MET A 1 -3.39 -41.51 -15.92
C MET A 1 -2.39 -40.87 -14.96
N THR A 2 -1.93 -39.67 -15.29
CA THR A 2 -0.98 -38.91 -14.49
C THR A 2 -1.82 -38.11 -13.51
N THR A 3 -1.86 -38.53 -12.25
CA THR A 3 -2.49 -37.78 -11.18
C THR A 3 -1.70 -36.49 -11.01
N THR A 4 -2.15 -35.41 -11.63
CA THR A 4 -1.70 -34.07 -11.30
C THR A 4 -2.01 -33.92 -9.81
N LEU A 5 -0.96 -33.94 -9.00
CA LEU A 5 -1.03 -33.45 -7.64
C LEU A 5 -1.45 -31.99 -7.78
N GLN A 6 -2.76 -31.79 -7.72
CA GLN A 6 -3.39 -30.53 -7.45
C GLN A 6 -2.93 -30.20 -6.03
N GLN A 7 -1.68 -29.73 -5.92
CA GLN A 7 -1.19 -29.05 -4.75
C GLN A 7 -2.10 -27.84 -4.66
N ARG A 8 -3.23 -28.05 -3.96
CA ARG A 8 -3.93 -27.03 -3.22
C ARG A 8 -2.91 -26.50 -2.23
N GLU A 9 -1.93 -25.75 -2.73
CA GLU A 9 -1.40 -24.65 -1.97
C GLU A 9 -2.63 -23.78 -1.73
N SER A 10 -3.27 -24.02 -0.59
CA SER A 10 -3.93 -22.99 0.17
C SER A 10 -3.03 -21.76 0.06
N ALA A 11 -3.31 -20.89 -0.93
CA ALA A 11 -2.49 -19.71 -1.18
C ALA A 11 -2.41 -18.99 0.16
N ASN A 12 -1.23 -19.07 0.76
CA ASN A 12 -0.99 -18.56 2.10
C ASN A 12 -1.49 -17.11 2.11
N VAL A 13 -2.13 -16.64 3.18
CA VAL A 13 -2.68 -15.28 3.26
C VAL A 13 -1.65 -14.25 2.81
N TRP A 14 -0.38 -14.52 3.12
CA TRP A 14 0.77 -13.76 2.65
C TRP A 14 0.96 -13.72 1.13
N ASN A 15 0.87 -14.86 0.44
CA ASN A 15 1.01 -14.92 -1.02
C ASN A 15 -0.12 -14.15 -1.71
N ARG A 16 -1.35 -14.29 -1.21
CA ARG A 16 -2.51 -13.50 -1.72
C ARG A 16 -2.31 -12.01 -1.52
N PHE A 17 -1.71 -11.61 -0.40
CA PHE A 17 -1.37 -10.22 -0.11
C PHE A 17 -0.30 -9.68 -1.06
N CYS A 18 0.77 -10.45 -1.28
CA CYS A 18 1.82 -10.10 -2.25
C CYS A 18 1.24 -9.93 -3.66
N GLU A 19 0.45 -10.90 -4.13
CA GLU A 19 -0.22 -10.84 -5.44
C GLU A 19 -1.12 -9.61 -5.56
N TRP A 20 -1.85 -9.26 -4.50
CA TRP A 20 -2.72 -8.09 -4.48
C TRP A 20 -1.94 -6.77 -4.54
N ILE A 21 -0.87 -6.62 -3.74
CA ILE A 21 -0.02 -5.42 -3.75
C ILE A 21 0.56 -5.17 -5.13
N THR A 22 1.01 -6.23 -5.81
CA THR A 22 1.65 -6.12 -7.13
C THR A 22 0.66 -6.28 -8.29
N SER A 23 -0.64 -6.34 -8.03
CA SER A 23 -1.64 -6.50 -9.10
C SER A 23 -1.73 -5.24 -9.96
N THR A 24 -1.69 -5.44 -11.28
CA THR A 24 -1.89 -4.41 -12.30
C THR A 24 -3.36 -4.07 -12.55
N ASP A 25 -4.29 -4.87 -12.01
CA ASP A 25 -5.74 -4.65 -12.16
C ASP A 25 -6.27 -3.61 -11.16
N ASN A 26 -5.47 -3.25 -10.16
CA ASN A 26 -5.81 -2.16 -9.26
C ASN A 26 -5.88 -0.83 -10.03
N ARG A 27 -6.98 -0.08 -9.87
CA ARG A 27 -7.20 1.22 -10.54
C ARG A 27 -6.04 2.21 -10.32
N LEU A 28 -5.43 2.14 -9.14
CA LEU A 28 -4.18 2.80 -8.79
C LEU A 28 -3.20 1.69 -8.38
N TYR A 29 -2.10 1.56 -9.10
CA TYR A 29 -1.08 0.59 -8.77
C TYR A 29 -0.42 0.92 -7.43
N ILE A 30 -0.25 -0.09 -6.57
CA ILE A 30 0.32 0.06 -5.23
C ILE A 30 1.81 -0.29 -5.30
N GLY A 31 2.14 -1.56 -5.53
CA GLY A 31 3.52 -2.06 -5.46
C GLY A 31 4.15 -1.89 -4.07
N TRP A 32 5.36 -2.42 -3.89
CA TRP A 32 6.04 -2.34 -2.58
C TRP A 32 6.40 -0.90 -2.17
N PHE A 33 6.67 -0.01 -3.14
CA PHE A 33 6.86 1.41 -2.86
C PHE A 33 5.57 2.10 -2.42
N GLY A 34 4.41 1.73 -2.98
CA GLY A 34 3.12 2.29 -2.59
C GLY A 34 2.77 2.07 -1.12
N VAL A 35 3.24 0.96 -0.53
CA VAL A 35 3.05 0.66 0.90
C VAL A 35 3.68 1.74 1.79
N LEU A 36 4.82 2.33 1.39
CA LEU A 36 5.44 3.44 2.11
C LEU A 36 4.92 4.80 1.64
N MET A 37 4.70 4.96 0.34
CA MET A 37 4.29 6.22 -0.27
C MET A 37 2.91 6.66 0.20
N ILE A 38 1.92 5.76 0.26
CA ILE A 38 0.54 6.13 0.62
C ILE A 38 0.47 6.69 2.06
N PRO A 39 0.99 6.02 3.10
CA PRO A 39 0.96 6.56 4.46
C PRO A 39 1.74 7.87 4.59
N THR A 40 2.92 7.97 3.97
CA THR A 40 3.79 9.15 4.10
C THR A 40 3.21 10.37 3.42
N LEU A 41 2.67 10.23 2.21
CA LEU A 41 2.00 11.33 1.51
C LEU A 41 0.72 11.77 2.23
N LEU A 42 -0.09 10.83 2.72
CA LEU A 42 -1.29 11.18 3.48
C LEU A 42 -0.94 11.96 4.74
N ALA A 43 0.03 11.49 5.52
CA ALA A 43 0.48 12.19 6.73
C ALA A 43 1.04 13.58 6.42
N ALA A 44 1.88 13.70 5.39
CA ALA A 44 2.46 14.97 4.98
C ALA A 44 1.38 15.97 4.51
N ILE A 45 0.43 15.53 3.68
CA ILE A 45 -0.67 16.37 3.20
C ILE A 45 -1.56 16.82 4.35
N THR A 46 -1.95 15.91 5.24
CA THR A 46 -2.77 16.26 6.40
C THR A 46 -2.06 17.26 7.32
N CYS A 47 -0.78 17.03 7.62
CA CYS A 47 0.02 17.95 8.42
C CYS A 47 0.13 19.32 7.76
N PHE A 48 0.43 19.36 6.46
CA PHE A 48 0.54 20.59 5.68
C PHE A 48 -0.77 21.40 5.70
N VAL A 49 -1.91 20.76 5.45
CA VAL A 49 -3.22 21.42 5.46
C VAL A 49 -3.54 22.02 6.84
N ILE A 50 -3.30 21.27 7.92
CA ILE A 50 -3.57 21.76 9.28
C ILE A 50 -2.62 22.91 9.64
N ALA A 51 -1.33 22.74 9.37
CA ALA A 51 -0.32 23.75 9.68
C ALA A 51 -0.58 25.05 8.91
N PHE A 52 -1.01 24.95 7.64
CA PHE A 52 -1.32 26.13 6.84
C PHE A 52 -2.50 26.95 7.40
N ILE A 53 -3.48 26.30 8.03
CA ILE A 53 -4.69 26.96 8.55
C ILE A 53 -4.48 27.44 10.00
N ALA A 54 -3.82 26.64 10.83
CA ALA A 54 -3.89 26.79 12.28
C ALA A 54 -2.52 26.80 13.00
N ALA A 55 -1.40 26.75 12.28
CA ALA A 55 -0.09 26.82 12.94
C ALA A 55 0.14 28.23 13.53
N PRO A 56 0.67 28.33 14.77
CA PRO A 56 1.17 29.58 15.31
C PRO A 56 2.46 30.02 14.58
N PRO A 57 2.89 31.28 14.76
CA PRO A 57 4.15 31.77 14.20
C PRO A 57 5.35 30.91 14.64
N VAL A 58 6.28 30.69 13.71
CA VAL A 58 7.52 29.94 13.92
C VAL A 58 8.70 30.86 13.57
N ASP A 59 9.67 30.96 14.47
CA ASP A 59 10.92 31.69 14.24
C ASP A 59 11.91 30.80 13.46
N ILE A 60 12.57 31.36 12.44
CA ILE A 60 13.35 30.63 11.42
C ILE A 60 14.85 30.91 11.49
#